data_AF-A0A2P4X9W8-F1
#
_entry.id   AF-A0A2P4X9W8-F1
#
_cell.length_a   1.000
_cell.length_b   1.000
_cell.length_c   1.000
_cell.angle_alpha   90.00
_cell.angle_beta   90.00
_cell.angle_gamma   90.00
#
_symmetry.space_group_name_H-M   'P 1'
#
loop_
_entity.id
_entity.type
_entity.pdbx_description
1 polymer ?
#
loop_
_entity_poly.entity_id
_entity_poly.type
_entity_poly.pdbx_seq_one_letter_code
_entity_poly.pdbx_strand_id
1 'polypeptide(L)'
;MPPSVCSACQATGKKLSRCSQCKWVAYCSKTCQRGHWKDGHRLMCAKLKVCQRFWDLERQWWATRPTGELQTFVVQFGLRPESMSFFGEVLFLLCGLKACVLLSNLPPTWRWSFARDVVVTSGLLEILACSVALYSVSSRLETPAEYQLSGDLVLGNILHSEFPLAERTLRLAAVTVDTVPMRLSITDMNTSGLVQENELARVLDYPVALSECNEDAPMVELISCFRLPLTGVLSGQIGYFLEEGQEQILLTSYCAMATPHCTQRVHQHFQRYRRCSGLQLRLQTSQISDN
;
A
#
# COMPACT_ATOMS: atom_id res chain seq x y z
N MET A 1 -17.41 13.43 -3.95
CA MET A 1 -17.80 14.54 -4.86
C MET A 1 -17.64 14.11 -6.33
N PRO A 2 -18.26 14.77 -7.32
CA PRO A 2 -18.04 14.44 -8.73
C PRO A 2 -16.61 14.81 -9.18
N PRO A 3 -15.99 14.03 -10.08
CA PRO A 3 -14.66 14.33 -10.58
C PRO A 3 -14.64 15.67 -11.33
N SER A 4 -13.56 16.45 -11.17
CA SER A 4 -13.44 17.83 -11.69
C SER A 4 -12.55 17.97 -12.93
N VAL A 5 -11.75 16.93 -13.27
CA VAL A 5 -10.80 16.95 -14.39
C VAL A 5 -10.97 15.71 -15.28
N CYS A 6 -10.99 15.90 -16.60
CA CYS A 6 -11.02 14.79 -17.55
C CYS A 6 -9.66 14.08 -17.63
N SER A 7 -9.60 12.77 -17.38
CA SER A 7 -8.35 12.00 -17.39
C SER A 7 -7.68 11.92 -18.76
N ALA A 8 -8.40 12.19 -19.85
CA ALA A 8 -7.85 12.13 -21.21
C ALA A 8 -7.33 13.48 -21.72
N CYS A 9 -8.06 14.58 -21.49
CA CYS A 9 -7.74 15.89 -22.06
C CYS A 9 -7.47 16.98 -21.03
N GLN A 10 -7.49 16.63 -19.74
CA GLN A 10 -7.23 17.53 -18.60
C GLN A 10 -8.18 18.74 -18.51
N ALA A 11 -9.27 18.74 -19.28
CA ALA A 11 -10.27 19.81 -19.22
C ALA A 11 -11.04 19.78 -17.89
N THR A 12 -11.23 20.96 -17.31
CA THR A 12 -11.99 21.19 -16.07
C THR A 12 -13.37 21.80 -16.36
N GLY A 13 -14.25 21.86 -15.34
CA GLY A 13 -15.53 22.58 -15.43
C GLY A 13 -16.60 21.93 -16.31
N LYS A 14 -16.38 20.71 -16.80
CA LYS A 14 -17.37 19.92 -17.57
C LYS A 14 -18.03 18.87 -16.68
N LYS A 15 -19.26 18.48 -17.03
CA LYS A 15 -19.88 17.28 -16.43
C LYS A 15 -19.08 16.05 -16.86
N LEU A 16 -18.48 15.37 -15.91
CA LEU A 16 -17.66 14.19 -16.16
C LEU A 16 -18.41 12.90 -15.82
N SER A 17 -18.19 11.88 -16.63
CA SER A 17 -18.69 10.52 -16.40
C SER A 17 -17.55 9.59 -16.05
N ARG A 18 -17.66 8.88 -14.92
CA ARG A 18 -16.68 7.89 -14.49
C ARG A 18 -16.67 6.67 -15.43
N CYS A 19 -15.52 6.03 -15.56
CA CYS A 19 -15.43 4.71 -16.17
C CYS A 19 -16.33 3.74 -15.40
N SER A 20 -17.27 3.07 -16.09
CA SER A 20 -18.23 2.17 -15.44
C SER A 20 -17.58 0.94 -14.81
N GLN A 21 -16.38 0.57 -15.25
CA GLN A 21 -15.66 -0.61 -14.77
C GLN A 21 -14.84 -0.31 -13.51
N CYS A 22 -13.85 0.59 -13.61
CA CYS A 22 -12.96 0.87 -12.48
C CYS A 22 -13.46 2.01 -11.59
N LYS A 23 -14.30 2.93 -12.08
CA LYS A 23 -14.79 4.12 -11.37
C LYS A 23 -13.74 5.18 -10.98
N TRP A 24 -12.44 4.89 -11.10
CA TRP A 24 -11.34 5.81 -10.73
C TRP A 24 -11.06 6.95 -11.72
N VAL A 25 -11.33 6.76 -13.01
CA VAL A 25 -11.03 7.76 -14.05
C VAL A 25 -12.32 8.33 -14.62
N ALA A 26 -12.29 9.59 -15.03
CA ALA A 26 -13.47 10.32 -15.46
C ALA A 26 -13.25 11.05 -16.77
N TYR A 27 -14.31 11.16 -17.57
CA TYR A 27 -14.24 11.69 -18.93
C TYR A 27 -15.34 12.69 -19.19
N CYS A 28 -15.02 13.76 -19.92
CA CYS A 28 -16.01 14.74 -20.36
C CYS A 28 -16.84 14.23 -21.55
N SER A 29 -16.39 13.17 -22.24
CA SER A 29 -17.07 12.61 -23.41
C SER A 29 -16.69 11.16 -23.67
N LYS A 30 -17.53 10.45 -24.44
CA LYS A 30 -17.22 9.10 -24.95
C LYS A 30 -15.98 9.09 -25.85
N THR A 31 -15.69 10.20 -26.55
CA THR A 31 -14.50 10.33 -27.40
C THR A 31 -13.23 10.31 -26.55
N CYS A 32 -13.19 11.11 -25.47
CA CYS A 32 -12.09 11.10 -24.50
C CYS A 32 -11.91 9.72 -23.85
N GLN A 33 -13.00 9.06 -23.49
CA GLN A 33 -12.94 7.71 -22.94
C GLN A 33 -12.35 6.70 -23.93
N ARG A 34 -12.79 6.72 -25.20
CA ARG A 34 -12.29 5.80 -26.24
C ARG A 34 -10.83 6.05 -26.60
N GLY A 35 -10.41 7.33 -26.63
CA GLY A 35 -9.00 7.70 -26.82
C GLY A 35 -8.15 7.13 -25.69
N HIS A 36 -8.43 7.52 -24.45
CA HIS A 36 -7.68 7.06 -23.28
C HIS A 36 -7.70 5.53 -23.10
N TRP A 37 -8.79 4.86 -23.51
CA TRP A 37 -8.87 3.40 -23.54
C TRP A 37 -7.76 2.77 -24.39
N LYS A 38 -7.48 3.34 -25.57
CA LYS A 38 -6.42 2.89 -26.48
C LYS A 38 -5.04 3.31 -25.98
N ASP A 39 -4.94 4.46 -25.34
CA ASP A 39 -3.67 5.04 -24.85
C ASP A 39 -3.13 4.35 -23.58
N GLY A 40 -3.79 3.28 -23.10
CA GLY A 40 -3.29 2.44 -22.02
C GLY A 40 -4.29 2.19 -20.89
N HIS A 41 -5.40 2.94 -20.81
CA HIS A 41 -6.38 2.75 -19.74
C HIS A 41 -6.94 1.32 -19.74
N ARG A 42 -7.05 0.64 -20.88
CA ARG A 42 -7.49 -0.77 -20.94
C ARG A 42 -6.71 -1.67 -19.97
N LEU A 43 -5.37 -1.54 -19.95
CA LEU A 43 -4.50 -2.35 -19.11
C LEU A 43 -4.64 -1.97 -17.63
N MET A 44 -4.74 -0.67 -17.35
CA MET A 44 -4.88 -0.15 -16.00
C MET A 44 -6.27 -0.36 -15.40
N CYS A 45 -7.31 -0.41 -16.23
CA CYS A 45 -8.71 -0.49 -15.78
C CYS A 45 -8.98 -1.78 -14.99
N ALA A 46 -8.45 -2.91 -15.43
CA ALA A 46 -8.58 -4.18 -14.73
C ALA A 46 -7.92 -4.12 -13.34
N LYS A 47 -6.70 -3.59 -13.26
CA LYS A 47 -5.94 -3.39 -12.01
C LYS A 47 -6.70 -2.50 -11.04
N LEU A 48 -7.18 -1.35 -11.51
CA LEU A 48 -7.95 -0.39 -10.71
C LEU A 48 -9.29 -0.96 -10.24
N LYS A 49 -9.95 -1.80 -11.04
CA LYS A 49 -11.19 -2.48 -10.64
C LYS A 49 -10.96 -3.46 -9.49
N VAL A 50 -9.92 -4.28 -9.57
CA VAL A 50 -9.52 -5.20 -8.49
C VAL A 50 -9.09 -4.43 -7.25
N CYS A 51 -8.29 -3.38 -7.42
CA CYS A 51 -7.86 -2.51 -6.33
C CYS A 51 -9.05 -1.83 -5.63
N GLN A 52 -10.07 -1.38 -6.36
CA GLN A 52 -11.30 -0.83 -5.76
C GLN A 52 -12.00 -1.89 -4.90
N ARG A 53 -12.14 -3.11 -5.43
CA ARG A 53 -12.78 -4.20 -4.70
C ARG A 53 -12.00 -4.57 -3.44
N PHE A 54 -10.67 -4.62 -3.52
CA PHE A 54 -9.80 -4.82 -2.36
C PHE A 54 -10.05 -3.74 -1.31
N TRP A 55 -10.07 -2.47 -1.72
CA TRP A 55 -10.28 -1.34 -0.80
C TRP A 55 -11.66 -1.39 -0.13
N ASP A 56 -12.72 -1.69 -0.87
CA ASP A 56 -14.07 -1.82 -0.33
C ASP A 56 -14.15 -2.96 0.70
N LEU A 57 -13.56 -4.13 0.38
CA LEU A 57 -13.51 -5.29 1.28
C LEU A 57 -12.65 -5.03 2.52
N GLU A 58 -11.49 -4.40 2.37
CA GLU A 58 -10.62 -4.01 3.48
C GLU A 58 -11.37 -3.09 4.45
N ARG A 59 -12.03 -2.05 3.95
CA ARG A 59 -12.81 -1.12 4.77
C ARG A 59 -13.94 -1.82 5.50
N GLN A 60 -14.67 -2.69 4.80
CA GLN A 60 -15.72 -3.49 5.42
C GLN A 60 -15.15 -4.42 6.49
N TRP A 61 -14.03 -5.08 6.21
CA TRP A 61 -13.38 -6.01 7.13
C TRP A 61 -12.95 -5.32 8.42
N TRP A 62 -12.31 -4.14 8.32
CA TRP A 62 -11.97 -3.30 9.48
C TRP A 62 -13.21 -2.89 10.27
N ALA A 63 -14.30 -2.50 9.60
CA ALA A 63 -15.56 -2.12 10.25
C ALA A 63 -16.25 -3.26 11.00
N THR A 64 -15.91 -4.53 10.70
CA THR A 64 -16.47 -5.70 11.40
C THR A 64 -15.64 -6.17 12.59
N ARG A 65 -14.49 -5.56 12.88
CA ARG A 65 -13.63 -6.01 13.99
C ARG A 65 -14.24 -5.62 15.34
N PRO A 66 -14.14 -6.48 16.38
CA PRO A 66 -14.65 -6.15 17.71
C PRO A 66 -14.00 -4.88 18.27
N THR A 67 -14.81 -3.94 18.76
CA THR A 67 -14.32 -2.64 19.27
C THR A 67 -13.29 -2.78 20.39
N GLY A 68 -13.44 -3.78 21.26
CA GLY A 68 -12.49 -4.04 22.35
C GLY A 68 -11.11 -4.45 21.86
N GLU A 69 -11.03 -5.40 20.93
CA GLU A 69 -9.75 -5.83 20.33
C GLU A 69 -9.10 -4.71 19.52
N LEU A 70 -9.90 -3.94 18.77
CA LEU A 70 -9.43 -2.76 18.04
C LEU A 70 -8.85 -1.70 18.99
N GLN A 71 -9.50 -1.45 20.13
CA GLN A 71 -9.02 -0.45 21.09
C GLN A 71 -7.71 -0.89 21.76
N THR A 72 -7.59 -2.16 22.14
CA THR A 72 -6.31 -2.72 22.62
C THR A 72 -5.23 -2.59 21.55
N PHE A 73 -5.56 -2.88 20.30
CA PHE A 73 -4.63 -2.75 19.18
C PHE A 73 -4.16 -1.30 18.97
N VAL A 74 -5.10 -0.34 18.95
CA VAL A 74 -4.76 1.09 18.81
C VAL A 74 -3.89 1.57 19.97
N VAL A 75 -4.14 1.12 21.20
CA VAL A 75 -3.32 1.46 22.37
C VAL A 75 -1.94 0.81 22.28
N GLN A 76 -1.86 -0.45 21.87
CA GLN A 76 -0.61 -1.22 21.82
C GLN A 76 0.33 -0.74 20.70
N PHE A 77 -0.21 -0.40 19.54
CA PHE A 77 0.58 -0.04 18.36
C PHE A 77 0.55 1.46 18.03
N GLY A 78 -0.28 2.25 18.70
CA GLY A 78 -0.42 3.70 18.44
C GLY A 78 -1.05 4.04 17.08
N LEU A 79 -1.43 3.04 16.29
CA LEU A 79 -1.92 3.22 14.93
C LEU A 79 -3.44 3.02 14.85
N ARG A 80 -4.12 3.96 14.20
CA ARG A 80 -5.55 3.81 13.88
C ARG A 80 -5.71 2.82 12.70
N PRO A 81 -6.80 2.05 12.62
CA PRO A 81 -7.05 1.13 11.51
C PRO A 81 -6.97 1.80 10.12
N GLU A 82 -7.37 3.07 10.03
CA GLU A 82 -7.30 3.87 8.80
C GLU A 82 -5.88 4.24 8.39
N SER A 83 -4.90 4.15 9.30
CA SER A 83 -3.46 4.28 9.01
C SER A 83 -2.83 2.97 8.54
N MET A 84 -3.56 1.87 8.62
CA MET A 84 -3.07 0.52 8.28
C MET A 84 -3.70 -0.01 6.99
N SER A 85 -4.19 0.89 6.13
CA SER A 85 -4.79 0.49 4.87
C SER A 85 -3.71 0.08 3.88
N PHE A 86 -3.82 -1.14 3.36
CA PHE A 86 -2.86 -1.71 2.42
C PHE A 86 -3.18 -1.37 0.97
N PHE A 87 -4.34 -0.77 0.68
CA PHE A 87 -4.84 -0.62 -0.70
C PHE A 87 -3.85 0.10 -1.63
N GLY A 88 -3.15 1.14 -1.17
CA GLY A 88 -2.22 1.88 -2.03
C GLY A 88 -0.94 1.11 -2.31
N GLU A 89 -0.44 0.34 -1.32
CA GLU A 89 0.67 -0.60 -1.52
C GLU A 89 0.28 -1.70 -2.52
N VAL A 90 -0.93 -2.25 -2.41
CA VAL A 90 -1.49 -3.21 -3.38
C VAL A 90 -1.64 -2.57 -4.77
N LEU A 91 -2.05 -1.31 -4.86
CA LEU A 91 -2.10 -0.58 -6.12
C LEU A 91 -0.72 -0.47 -6.76
N PHE A 92 0.32 -0.16 -5.98
CA PHE A 92 1.69 -0.07 -6.48
C PHE A 92 2.25 -1.43 -6.91
N LEU A 93 1.92 -2.51 -6.19
CA LEU A 93 2.21 -3.89 -6.59
C LEU A 93 1.59 -4.22 -7.95
N LEU A 94 0.30 -3.91 -8.13
CA LEU A 94 -0.42 -4.10 -9.40
C LEU A 94 0.12 -3.21 -10.52
N CYS A 95 0.62 -2.02 -10.20
CA CYS A 95 1.30 -1.18 -11.19
C CYS A 95 2.70 -1.68 -11.55
N GLY A 96 3.21 -2.73 -10.88
CA GLY A 96 4.56 -3.26 -11.09
C GLY A 96 5.65 -2.34 -10.56
N LEU A 97 5.31 -1.47 -9.59
CA LEU A 97 6.27 -0.57 -8.94
C LEU A 97 6.97 -1.24 -7.76
N LYS A 98 6.28 -2.22 -7.15
CA LYS A 98 6.78 -3.01 -6.03
C LYS A 98 6.87 -4.47 -6.41
N ALA A 99 7.87 -5.14 -5.87
CA ALA A 99 8.03 -6.59 -5.99
C ALA A 99 7.07 -7.34 -5.05
N CYS A 100 6.89 -6.82 -3.83
CA CYS A 100 6.00 -7.38 -2.85
C CYS A 100 5.38 -6.30 -1.95
N VAL A 101 4.34 -6.69 -1.23
CA VAL A 101 3.69 -5.90 -0.16
C VAL A 101 3.63 -6.77 1.08
N LEU A 102 4.27 -6.30 2.14
CA LEU A 102 4.16 -6.89 3.46
C LEU A 102 2.88 -6.36 4.12
N LEU A 103 1.96 -7.27 4.46
CA LEU A 103 0.75 -6.94 5.22
C LEU A 103 1.08 -6.97 6.71
N SER A 104 2.00 -6.09 7.10
CA SER A 104 2.49 -5.95 8.48
C SER A 104 1.40 -5.42 9.40
N ASN A 105 1.58 -5.60 10.70
CA ASN A 105 0.65 -5.12 11.74
C ASN A 105 -0.73 -5.80 11.73
N LEU A 106 -0.92 -6.91 11.02
CA LEU A 106 -2.10 -7.76 11.21
C LEU A 106 -1.87 -8.73 12.38
N PRO A 107 -2.70 -8.70 13.44
CA PRO A 107 -2.65 -9.69 14.51
C PRO A 107 -2.68 -11.12 13.94
N PRO A 108 -1.91 -12.07 14.47
CA PRO A 108 -1.88 -13.45 13.98
C PRO A 108 -3.27 -14.09 13.85
N THR A 109 -4.17 -13.79 14.79
CA THR A 109 -5.57 -14.27 14.81
C THR A 109 -6.42 -13.73 13.66
N TRP A 110 -6.05 -12.60 13.07
CA TRP A 110 -6.80 -11.91 12.04
C TRP A 110 -6.26 -12.16 10.63
N ARG A 111 -5.00 -12.60 10.50
CA ARG A 111 -4.35 -12.86 9.20
C ARG A 111 -5.19 -13.78 8.30
N TRP A 112 -5.79 -14.83 8.86
CA TRP A 112 -6.58 -15.78 8.08
C TRP A 112 -7.88 -15.18 7.52
N SER A 113 -8.64 -14.47 8.35
CA SER A 113 -9.88 -13.84 7.87
C SER A 113 -9.56 -12.72 6.89
N PHE A 114 -8.47 -11.98 7.07
CA PHE A 114 -8.03 -10.98 6.10
C PHE A 114 -7.65 -11.61 4.75
N ALA A 115 -6.86 -12.69 4.75
CA ALA A 115 -6.49 -13.40 3.53
C ALA A 115 -7.73 -13.92 2.77
N ARG A 116 -8.69 -14.52 3.45
CA ARG A 116 -9.90 -15.06 2.83
C ARG A 116 -10.86 -13.95 2.39
N ASP A 117 -11.24 -13.07 3.31
CA ASP A 117 -12.35 -12.13 3.13
C ASP A 117 -11.95 -10.89 2.33
N VAL A 118 -10.65 -10.56 2.30
CA VAL A 118 -10.12 -9.40 1.56
C VAL A 118 -9.27 -9.85 0.37
N VAL A 119 -8.15 -10.54 0.61
CA VAL A 119 -7.19 -10.86 -0.46
C VAL A 119 -7.82 -11.77 -1.53
N VAL A 120 -8.28 -12.97 -1.15
CA VAL A 120 -8.87 -13.93 -2.10
C VAL A 120 -10.16 -13.37 -2.69
N THR A 121 -11.07 -12.89 -1.84
CA THR A 121 -12.38 -12.39 -2.29
C THR A 121 -12.27 -11.18 -3.22
N SER A 122 -11.20 -10.39 -3.15
CA SER A 122 -10.99 -9.28 -4.10
C SER A 122 -10.73 -9.73 -5.54
N GLY A 123 -10.35 -11.00 -5.77
CA GLY A 123 -9.89 -11.50 -7.06
C GLY A 123 -8.46 -11.05 -7.40
N LEU A 124 -7.71 -10.56 -6.41
CA LEU A 124 -6.33 -10.08 -6.59
C LEU A 124 -5.40 -11.16 -7.16
N LEU A 125 -5.57 -12.40 -6.74
CA LEU A 125 -4.73 -13.53 -7.13
C LEU A 125 -5.06 -14.06 -8.56
N GLU A 126 -6.18 -13.62 -9.13
CA GLU A 126 -6.68 -14.09 -10.44
C GLU A 126 -6.35 -13.11 -11.57
N ILE A 127 -5.69 -12.00 -11.27
CA ILE A 127 -5.44 -10.94 -12.27
C ILE A 127 -4.33 -11.34 -13.24
N LEU A 128 -4.70 -11.77 -14.46
CA LEU A 128 -3.72 -12.19 -15.48
C LEU A 128 -2.71 -11.10 -15.87
N ALA A 129 -3.06 -9.82 -15.71
CA ALA A 129 -2.19 -8.70 -16.06
C ALA A 129 -0.99 -8.51 -15.10
N CYS A 130 -1.08 -9.05 -13.89
CA CYS A 130 -0.03 -9.04 -12.87
C CYS A 130 -0.14 -10.35 -12.08
N SER A 131 0.75 -11.30 -12.29
CA SER A 131 0.68 -12.54 -11.54
C SER A 131 1.07 -12.27 -10.08
N VAL A 132 0.05 -12.16 -9.23
CA VAL A 132 0.18 -11.93 -7.78
C VAL A 132 -0.11 -13.24 -7.07
N ALA A 133 0.78 -13.60 -6.14
CA ALA A 133 0.61 -14.76 -5.27
C ALA A 133 0.70 -14.36 -3.80
N LEU A 134 0.06 -15.15 -2.93
CA LEU A 134 0.07 -14.95 -1.49
C LEU A 134 1.12 -15.86 -0.84
N TYR A 135 1.90 -15.26 0.05
CA TYR A 135 2.97 -15.91 0.79
C TYR A 135 2.87 -15.58 2.28
N SER A 136 3.64 -16.32 3.08
CA SER A 136 3.90 -16.00 4.48
C SER A 136 5.40 -16.07 4.78
N VAL A 137 5.88 -15.25 5.70
CA VAL A 137 7.24 -15.36 6.25
C VAL A 137 7.35 -16.66 7.05
N SER A 138 8.11 -17.63 6.54
CA SER A 138 8.09 -19.02 7.03
C SER A 138 8.93 -19.29 8.28
N SER A 139 10.01 -18.53 8.47
CA SER A 139 10.96 -18.70 9.58
C SER A 139 10.83 -17.59 10.63
N ARG A 140 11.42 -17.78 11.82
CA ARG A 140 11.59 -16.70 12.79
C ARG A 140 12.51 -15.62 12.20
N LEU A 141 11.91 -14.50 11.81
CA LEU A 141 12.57 -13.36 11.19
C LEU A 141 12.25 -12.11 11.99
N GLU A 142 13.29 -11.39 12.40
CA GLU A 142 13.21 -10.20 13.23
C GLU A 142 14.05 -9.08 12.60
N THR A 143 13.70 -7.83 12.89
CA THR A 143 14.55 -6.67 12.59
C THR A 143 15.34 -6.24 13.83
N PRO A 144 16.42 -5.44 13.70
CA PRO A 144 17.17 -4.92 14.84
C PRO A 144 16.32 -4.13 15.85
N ALA A 145 15.17 -3.60 15.44
CA ALA A 145 14.20 -2.92 16.30
C ALA A 145 13.22 -3.90 16.99
N GLU A 146 13.56 -5.19 17.06
CA GLU A 146 12.77 -6.27 17.66
C GLU A 146 11.39 -6.47 17.00
N TYR A 147 11.21 -6.02 15.75
CA TYR A 147 9.96 -6.25 15.01
C TYR A 147 9.92 -7.68 14.46
N GLN A 148 8.98 -8.49 14.95
CA GLN A 148 8.83 -9.89 14.52
C GLN A 148 7.96 -9.99 13.25
N LEU A 149 8.58 -10.34 12.13
CA LEU A 149 7.93 -10.51 10.82
C LEU A 149 7.30 -11.91 10.63
N SER A 150 7.44 -12.77 11.62
CA SER A 150 7.17 -14.21 11.47
C SER A 150 5.68 -14.48 11.22
N GLY A 151 5.40 -15.22 10.15
CA GLY A 151 4.04 -15.53 9.71
C GLY A 151 3.26 -14.33 9.17
N ASP A 152 3.88 -13.16 8.97
CA ASP A 152 3.22 -12.06 8.26
C ASP A 152 2.90 -12.47 6.83
N LEU A 153 1.77 -11.98 6.34
CA LEU A 153 1.33 -12.23 4.98
C LEU A 153 2.05 -11.30 4.01
N VAL A 154 2.46 -11.84 2.87
CA VAL A 154 3.15 -11.10 1.82
C VAL A 154 2.46 -11.34 0.49
N LEU A 155 2.08 -10.27 -0.19
CA LEU A 155 1.63 -10.33 -1.58
C LEU A 155 2.85 -10.15 -2.48
N GLY A 156 3.13 -11.12 -3.33
CA GLY A 156 4.27 -11.12 -4.24
C GLY A 156 3.85 -10.97 -5.69
N ASN A 157 4.48 -10.06 -6.44
CA ASN A 157 4.35 -9.99 -7.89
C ASN A 157 5.44 -10.85 -8.53
N ILE A 158 5.10 -12.08 -8.93
CA ILE A 158 6.07 -13.08 -9.38
C ILE A 158 6.74 -12.73 -10.72
N LEU A 159 6.20 -11.73 -11.43
CA LEU A 159 6.77 -11.23 -12.68
C LEU A 159 7.73 -10.06 -12.47
N HIS A 160 7.83 -9.52 -11.25
CA HIS A 160 8.71 -8.41 -10.94
C HIS A 160 10.17 -8.89 -10.79
N SER A 161 11.13 -8.18 -11.41
CA SER A 161 12.54 -8.60 -11.44
C SER A 161 13.17 -8.73 -10.04
N GLU A 162 12.74 -7.89 -9.11
CA GLU A 162 13.22 -7.90 -7.71
C GLU A 162 12.49 -8.91 -6.81
N PHE A 163 11.44 -9.59 -7.30
CA PHE A 163 10.69 -10.54 -6.47
C PHE A 163 11.54 -11.71 -5.94
N PRO A 164 12.46 -12.32 -6.73
CA PRO A 164 13.35 -13.35 -6.21
C PRO A 164 14.28 -12.87 -5.08
N LEU A 165 14.62 -11.58 -5.04
CA LEU A 165 15.36 -11.01 -3.92
C LEU A 165 14.47 -10.92 -2.68
N ALA A 166 13.25 -10.38 -2.83
CA ALA A 166 12.28 -10.29 -1.74
C ALA A 166 11.92 -11.68 -1.17
N GLU A 167 11.73 -12.68 -2.03
CA GLU A 167 11.42 -14.06 -1.65
C GLU A 167 12.51 -14.67 -0.75
N ARG A 168 13.79 -14.45 -1.11
CA ARG A 168 14.93 -14.93 -0.31
C ARG A 168 15.11 -14.15 0.98
N THR A 169 15.07 -12.82 0.93
CA THR A 169 15.29 -11.96 2.10
C THR A 169 14.20 -12.17 3.16
N LEU A 170 12.94 -12.29 2.74
CA LEU A 170 11.80 -12.50 3.64
C LEU A 170 11.49 -13.98 3.90
N ARG A 171 12.23 -14.91 3.29
CA ARG A 171 12.06 -16.37 3.42
C ARG A 171 10.61 -16.80 3.24
N LEU A 172 10.04 -16.40 2.10
CA LEU A 172 8.63 -16.57 1.80
C LEU A 172 8.29 -18.03 1.51
N ALA A 173 7.18 -18.51 2.06
CA ALA A 173 6.54 -19.77 1.68
C ALA A 173 5.16 -19.49 1.10
N ALA A 174 4.81 -20.17 0.01
CA ALA A 174 3.53 -20.00 -0.66
C ALA A 174 2.37 -20.42 0.27
N VAL A 175 1.27 -19.66 0.21
CA VAL A 175 0.07 -19.89 1.02
C VAL A 175 -1.08 -20.33 0.13
N THR A 176 -1.65 -21.50 0.42
CA THR A 176 -2.92 -21.96 -0.16
C THR A 176 -4.06 -21.74 0.84
N VAL A 177 -5.08 -20.96 0.46
CA VAL A 177 -6.20 -20.60 1.34
C VAL A 177 -7.33 -21.65 1.32
N ASP A 178 -7.21 -22.70 0.49
CA ASP A 178 -8.29 -23.66 0.19
C ASP A 178 -8.50 -24.78 1.22
N THR A 179 -7.68 -24.90 2.27
CA THR A 179 -7.83 -25.95 3.28
C THR A 179 -7.88 -25.39 4.69
N VAL A 180 -8.97 -25.69 5.40
CA VAL A 180 -9.12 -25.42 6.84
C VAL A 180 -8.39 -26.51 7.65
N PRO A 181 -7.65 -26.14 8.72
CA PRO A 181 -7.00 -24.85 8.94
C PRO A 181 -5.67 -24.83 8.19
N MET A 182 -5.37 -23.68 7.60
CA MET A 182 -4.08 -23.35 7.02
C MET A 182 -2.97 -23.78 7.98
N ARG A 183 -2.28 -24.89 7.69
CA ARG A 183 -0.95 -25.11 8.25
C ARG A 183 -0.08 -24.09 7.56
N LEU A 184 0.12 -22.93 8.22
CA LEU A 184 1.35 -22.18 8.02
C LEU A 184 2.46 -23.20 8.21
N SER A 185 3.04 -23.69 7.11
CA SER A 185 4.20 -24.57 7.15
C SER A 185 5.35 -23.69 7.62
N ILE A 186 5.39 -23.48 8.94
CA ILE A 186 6.56 -23.00 9.64
C ILE A 186 7.56 -24.15 9.56
N THR A 187 8.26 -24.23 8.45
CA THR A 187 9.42 -25.11 8.30
C THR A 187 10.57 -24.46 9.07
N ASP A 188 11.07 -25.20 10.06
CA ASP A 188 12.25 -24.92 10.87
C ASP A 188 12.21 -23.66 11.76
N MET A 189 11.61 -23.82 12.95
CA MET A 189 11.79 -22.92 14.11
C MET A 189 13.25 -22.85 14.63
N ASN A 190 14.19 -23.60 14.05
CA ASN A 190 15.59 -23.65 14.49
C ASN A 190 16.51 -22.62 13.81
N THR A 191 16.05 -21.95 12.75
CA THR A 191 16.84 -20.92 12.05
C THR A 191 16.28 -19.52 12.25
N SER A 192 16.62 -18.90 13.38
CA SER A 192 16.40 -17.46 13.58
C SER A 192 17.26 -16.66 12.60
N GLY A 193 16.65 -15.70 11.91
CA GLY A 193 17.35 -14.78 11.01
C GLY A 193 17.08 -13.33 11.38
N LEU A 194 18.10 -12.48 11.23
CA LEU A 194 17.97 -11.03 11.34
C LEU A 194 17.94 -10.45 9.92
N VAL A 195 16.96 -9.59 9.62
CA VAL A 195 16.96 -8.78 8.39
C VAL A 195 17.27 -7.34 8.77
N GLN A 196 18.27 -6.77 8.13
CA GLN A 196 18.64 -5.38 8.39
C GLN A 196 17.57 -4.45 7.81
N GLU A 197 17.31 -3.32 8.48
CA GLU A 197 16.29 -2.34 8.05
C GLU A 197 16.53 -1.80 6.62
N ASN A 198 17.79 -1.71 6.21
CA ASN A 198 18.16 -1.30 4.85
C ASN A 198 17.80 -2.36 3.79
N GLU A 199 17.95 -3.64 4.11
CA GLU A 199 17.52 -4.75 3.27
C GLU A 199 16.01 -4.80 3.19
N LEU A 200 15.32 -4.62 4.32
CA LEU A 200 13.87 -4.57 4.39
C LEU A 200 13.31 -3.41 3.55
N ALA A 201 13.84 -2.20 3.73
CA ALA A 201 13.47 -1.03 2.94
C ALA A 201 13.73 -1.26 1.44
N ARG A 202 14.82 -1.93 1.07
CA ARG A 202 15.10 -2.25 -0.33
C ARG A 202 14.08 -3.23 -0.92
N VAL A 203 13.77 -4.33 -0.25
CA VAL A 203 12.83 -5.34 -0.79
C VAL A 203 11.40 -4.85 -0.80
N LEU A 204 11.03 -4.00 0.17
CA LEU A 204 9.73 -3.34 0.22
C LEU A 204 9.68 -2.06 -0.60
N ASP A 205 10.75 -1.69 -1.31
CA ASP A 205 10.83 -0.46 -2.12
C ASP A 205 10.42 0.80 -1.33
N TYR A 206 10.96 0.95 -0.12
CA TYR A 206 10.82 2.14 0.71
C TYR A 206 11.98 3.12 0.43
N PRO A 207 11.69 4.42 0.33
CA PRO A 207 12.69 5.40 -0.08
C PRO A 207 13.81 5.59 0.93
N VAL A 208 13.57 5.30 2.21
CA VAL A 208 14.51 5.47 3.34
C VAL A 208 14.33 4.28 4.29
N ALA A 209 15.43 3.79 4.86
CA ALA A 209 15.42 2.75 5.88
C ALA A 209 15.36 3.36 7.28
N LEU A 210 14.70 2.69 8.24
CA LEU A 210 14.59 3.18 9.61
C LEU A 210 15.96 3.29 10.30
N SER A 211 16.92 2.42 9.97
CA SER A 211 18.29 2.49 10.48
C SER A 211 19.07 3.71 10.00
N GLU A 212 18.60 4.42 8.98
CA GLU A 212 19.21 5.68 8.53
C GLU A 212 18.68 6.88 9.33
N CYS A 213 17.64 6.70 10.15
CA CYS A 213 17.09 7.71 11.03
C CYS A 213 17.86 7.74 12.36
N ASN A 214 18.40 8.89 12.74
CA ASN A 214 19.17 9.08 13.98
C ASN A 214 18.33 9.87 15.00
N GLU A 215 18.38 9.51 16.29
CA GLU A 215 17.53 10.10 17.35
C GLU A 215 17.71 11.61 17.56
N ASP A 216 18.85 12.17 17.13
CA ASP A 216 19.21 13.59 17.32
C ASP A 216 18.59 14.55 16.27
N ALA A 217 17.89 14.04 15.25
CA ALA A 217 17.23 14.85 14.22
C ALA A 217 15.71 14.75 14.38
N PRO A 218 14.95 15.85 14.17
CA PRO A 218 13.50 15.82 14.29
C PRO A 218 12.91 14.76 13.35
N MET A 219 12.34 13.72 13.97
CA MET A 219 11.67 12.62 13.29
C MET A 219 10.36 13.13 12.68
N VAL A 220 10.11 12.83 11.41
CA VAL A 220 8.79 13.07 10.80
C VAL A 220 7.92 11.85 11.11
N GLU A 221 7.06 11.97 12.12
CA GLU A 221 6.21 10.87 12.63
C GLU A 221 4.77 10.93 12.06
N LEU A 222 4.21 9.75 11.73
CA LEU A 222 3.14 9.54 10.74
C LEU A 222 1.73 9.40 11.34
N ILE A 223 0.71 10.07 10.76
CA ILE A 223 -0.71 9.66 10.88
C ILE A 223 -1.50 9.92 9.58
N SER A 224 -2.33 8.94 9.21
CA SER A 224 -3.35 8.90 8.15
C SER A 224 -4.15 10.19 7.94
N CYS A 225 -4.17 10.67 6.69
CA CYS A 225 -5.15 11.64 6.22
C CYS A 225 -6.21 10.93 5.36
N PHE A 226 -7.29 10.49 6.00
CA PHE A 226 -8.61 10.32 5.40
C PHE A 226 -9.40 11.62 5.65
N ARG A 227 -10.12 12.15 4.66
CA ARG A 227 -11.10 13.23 4.92
C ARG A 227 -12.52 12.79 4.64
N LEU A 228 -13.28 12.56 5.72
CA LEU A 228 -14.62 13.12 5.89
C LEU A 228 -14.51 14.26 6.93
N PRO A 229 -15.45 15.22 6.96
CA PRO A 229 -15.16 16.62 7.23
C PRO A 229 -14.81 16.85 8.69
N LEU A 230 -13.52 16.95 9.00
CA LEU A 230 -13.06 17.54 10.25
C LEU A 230 -12.05 18.65 9.93
N THR A 231 -12.35 19.80 10.52
CA THR A 231 -11.54 21.00 10.59
C THR A 231 -10.38 20.75 11.53
N GLY A 232 -9.19 20.51 10.97
CA GLY A 232 -7.99 20.27 11.77
C GLY A 232 -6.87 19.72 10.89
N VAL A 233 -6.19 20.60 10.17
CA VAL A 233 -4.91 20.29 9.53
C VAL A 233 -3.84 20.47 10.58
N LEU A 234 -3.11 19.40 10.93
CA LEU A 234 -1.87 19.49 11.72
C LEU A 234 -0.66 19.15 10.83
N SER A 235 0.46 19.80 11.12
CA SER A 235 1.68 19.91 10.29
C SER A 235 2.68 18.77 10.62
N GLY A 236 3.20 18.01 9.63
CA GLY A 236 4.37 17.11 9.80
C GLY A 236 4.50 15.77 9.00
N GLN A 237 4.31 15.63 7.67
CA GLN A 237 4.11 14.31 7.00
C GLN A 237 4.48 14.21 5.50
N ILE A 238 5.09 13.09 5.05
CA ILE A 238 5.25 12.74 3.61
C ILE A 238 4.26 11.66 3.15
N GLY A 239 3.35 11.99 2.23
CA GLY A 239 2.36 11.04 1.69
C GLY A 239 2.23 11.08 0.18
N TYR A 240 1.91 9.93 -0.43
CA TYR A 240 1.50 9.85 -1.83
C TYR A 240 -0.01 9.88 -1.90
N PHE A 241 -0.53 10.90 -2.56
CA PHE A 241 -1.96 11.10 -2.75
C PHE A 241 -2.32 10.83 -4.20
N LEU A 242 -3.40 10.09 -4.42
CA LEU A 242 -4.07 10.08 -5.71
C LEU A 242 -5.05 11.26 -5.76
N GLU A 243 -4.92 12.10 -6.78
CA GLU A 243 -5.88 13.19 -7.01
C GLU A 243 -7.09 12.67 -7.78
N GLU A 244 -8.24 12.59 -7.11
CA GLU A 244 -9.53 12.32 -7.74
C GLU A 244 -10.42 13.57 -7.67
N GLY A 245 -10.17 14.51 -8.59
CA GLY A 245 -10.88 15.79 -8.62
C GLY A 245 -10.42 16.74 -7.51
N GLN A 246 -11.28 17.00 -6.51
CA GLN A 246 -10.92 17.76 -5.29
C GLN A 246 -10.56 16.85 -4.10
N GLU A 247 -10.70 15.53 -4.25
CA GLU A 247 -10.40 14.57 -3.19
C GLU A 247 -8.94 14.09 -3.33
N GLN A 248 -8.26 14.02 -2.19
CA GLN A 248 -6.92 13.45 -2.07
C GLN A 248 -7.05 12.16 -1.28
N ILE A 249 -6.76 11.04 -1.94
CA ILE A 249 -6.78 9.72 -1.30
C ILE A 249 -5.34 9.37 -0.96
N LEU A 250 -5.02 9.23 0.32
CA LEU A 250 -3.70 8.78 0.78
C LEU A 250 -3.49 7.33 0.35
N LEU A 251 -2.52 7.07 -0.52
CA LEU A 251 -2.15 5.73 -0.97
C LEU A 251 -1.17 5.07 0.00
N THR A 252 -0.14 5.81 0.41
CA THR A 252 0.90 5.34 1.32
C THR A 252 1.61 6.52 1.97
N SER A 253 2.31 6.23 3.05
CA SER A 253 3.08 7.19 3.82
C SER A 253 4.34 6.51 4.35
N TYR A 254 5.44 7.26 4.46
CA TYR A 254 6.72 6.75 4.96
C TYR A 254 7.33 7.75 5.94
N CYS A 255 7.98 7.23 6.99
CA CYS A 255 8.84 8.05 7.85
C CYS A 255 10.14 8.35 7.09
N ALA A 256 10.59 9.59 7.17
CA ALA A 256 11.90 9.99 6.70
C ALA A 256 12.39 11.19 7.50
N MET A 257 13.67 11.22 7.86
CA MET A 257 14.24 12.42 8.47
C MET A 257 14.18 13.61 7.51
N ALA A 258 14.05 14.82 8.06
CA ALA A 258 14.10 16.07 7.31
C ALA A 258 15.53 16.45 6.83
N THR A 259 16.36 15.48 6.45
CA THR A 259 17.69 15.74 5.88
C THR A 259 17.59 15.96 4.37
N PRO A 260 18.52 16.74 3.78
CA PRO A 260 18.59 16.91 2.32
C PRO A 260 18.71 15.58 1.58
N HIS A 261 19.46 14.62 2.13
CA HIS A 261 19.67 13.30 1.54
C HIS A 261 18.37 12.48 1.48
N CYS A 262 17.66 12.34 2.60
CA CYS A 262 16.39 11.63 2.66
C CYS A 262 15.33 12.30 1.76
N THR A 263 15.28 13.64 1.79
CA THR A 263 14.38 14.43 0.93
C THR A 263 14.62 14.15 -0.55
N GLN A 264 15.89 14.13 -0.98
CA GLN A 264 16.25 13.82 -2.37
C GLN A 264 15.80 12.40 -2.78
N ARG A 265 16.05 11.40 -1.93
CA ARG A 265 15.63 10.01 -2.18
C ARG A 265 14.11 9.87 -2.30
N VAL A 266 13.37 10.50 -1.40
CA VAL A 266 11.90 10.53 -1.44
C VAL A 266 11.40 11.16 -2.74
N HIS A 267 11.98 12.29 -3.16
CA HIS A 267 11.60 12.94 -4.41
C HIS A 267 11.91 12.07 -5.64
N GLN A 268 13.07 11.42 -5.68
CA GLN A 268 13.44 10.50 -6.77
C GLN A 268 12.48 9.30 -6.82
N HIS A 269 12.18 8.71 -5.67
CA HIS A 269 11.21 7.62 -5.54
C HIS A 269 9.83 8.02 -6.04
N PHE A 270 9.32 9.18 -5.59
CA PHE A 270 8.04 9.73 -6.03
C PHE A 270 8.00 10.00 -7.55
N GLN A 271 9.08 10.56 -8.11
CA GLN A 271 9.16 10.82 -9.55
C GLN A 271 9.11 9.52 -10.37
N ARG A 272 9.79 8.46 -9.91
CA ARG A 272 9.71 7.12 -10.51
C ARG A 272 8.27 6.60 -10.48
N TYR A 273 7.61 6.64 -9.33
CA TYR A 273 6.24 6.15 -9.16
C TYR A 273 5.26 6.92 -10.05
N ARG A 274 5.36 8.26 -10.08
CA ARG A 274 4.52 9.10 -10.93
C ARG A 274 4.72 8.81 -12.41
N ARG A 275 5.96 8.56 -12.85
CA ARG A 275 6.26 8.26 -14.26
C ARG A 275 5.77 6.86 -14.67
N CYS A 276 5.92 5.86 -13.81
CA CYS A 276 5.68 4.47 -14.15
C CYS A 276 4.24 4.00 -13.88
N SER A 277 3.53 4.63 -12.94
CA SER A 277 2.16 4.25 -12.59
C SER A 277 1.11 4.66 -13.62
N GLY A 278 1.35 5.74 -14.38
CA GLY A 278 0.30 6.39 -15.18
C GLY A 278 -0.83 7.01 -14.33
N LEU A 279 -0.60 7.15 -13.01
CA LEU A 279 -1.53 7.77 -12.06
C LEU A 279 -1.13 9.23 -11.79
N GLN A 280 -2.12 10.07 -11.50
CA GLN A 280 -1.88 11.44 -11.05
C GLN A 280 -1.55 11.42 -9.55
N LEU A 281 -0.28 11.13 -9.27
CA LEU A 281 0.25 11.13 -7.90
C LEU A 281 0.71 12.53 -7.49
N ARG A 282 0.44 12.88 -6.24
CA ARG A 282 0.94 14.08 -5.58
C ARG A 282 1.73 13.72 -4.32
N LEU A 283 2.89 14.36 -4.18
CA LEU A 283 3.69 14.32 -2.96
C LEU A 283 3.25 15.49 -2.08
N GLN A 284 2.93 15.21 -0.83
CA GLN A 284 2.78 16.23 0.19
C GLN A 284 3.81 15.96 1.27
N THR A 285 4.52 16.99 1.71
CA THR A 285 5.47 16.99 2.82
C THR A 285 4.97 18.00 3.85
N SER A 286 4.98 17.69 5.14
CA SER A 286 4.80 18.69 6.20
C SER A 286 5.86 18.50 7.29
N GLN A 287 6.19 19.58 8.00
CA GLN A 287 7.22 19.57 9.06
C GLN A 287 6.56 19.64 10.43
N ILE A 288 7.12 18.94 11.41
CA ILE A 288 6.71 19.09 12.81
C ILE A 288 7.23 20.45 13.28
N SER A 289 6.32 21.33 13.66
CA SER A 289 6.67 22.54 14.40
C SER A 289 6.60 22.16 15.88
N ASP A 290 7.74 22.17 16.59
CA ASP A 290 7.74 22.08 18.05
C ASP A 290 6.97 23.29 18.60
N ASN A 291 5.88 23.03 19.31
CA ASN A 291 5.14 24.01 20.09
C ASN A 291 5.04 23.50 21.53
#